data_AF-A0AAU9EV77-F1
#
_entry.id   AF-A0AAU9EV77-F1
#
_cell.length_a   1.000
_cell.length_b   1.000
_cell.length_c   1.000
_cell.angle_alpha   90.00
_cell.angle_beta   90.00
_cell.angle_gamma   90.00
#
_symmetry.space_group_name_H-M   'P 1'
#
loop_
_entity.id
_entity.type
_entity.pdbx_description
1 polymer ?
#
loop_
_entity_poly.entity_id
_entity_poly.type
_entity_poly.pdbx_seq_one_letter_code
_entity_poly.pdbx_strand_id
1 'polypeptide(L)'
;MVFTNFVYGQNGYLSAALFAGGLLMLPRNSAIAGLLLVTLAYKPQLAFLVPLALLAGQNFKALAWWLAGLAGWILLSLMILGWASWQGFFEGIYYATNAIEAGAAKLPQMSTVSSAVLLAGGEPWLARVAQSVMMLLGAAVVVGVWRRREIPDDLKNAVLMVASILIAPHAFRYDLVLLIPALAWLCLAGLHTGWLPGEKIIYLIAISLSFFTTAVNELIHFTLDPIVIAIVLGYALYRCRLWAGGQEAQYSSARNIVR
;
A
#
# COMPACT_ATOMS: atom_id res chain seq x y z
N MET A 1 7.80 12.29 0.92
CA MET A 1 6.96 11.61 1.92
C MET A 1 7.06 12.26 3.29
N VAL A 2 8.19 12.17 4.00
CA VAL A 2 8.32 12.71 5.38
C VAL A 2 8.24 14.25 5.39
N PHE A 3 9.10 14.89 4.61
CA PHE A 3 9.13 16.35 4.45
C PHE A 3 7.80 16.90 3.91
N THR A 4 7.23 16.26 2.88
CA THR A 4 5.95 16.70 2.29
C THR A 4 4.77 16.60 3.26
N ASN A 5 4.71 15.57 4.12
CA ASN A 5 3.65 15.50 5.11
C ASN A 5 3.82 16.55 6.22
N PHE A 6 5.06 16.79 6.65
CA PHE A 6 5.36 17.78 7.68
C PHE A 6 5.12 19.21 7.21
N VAL A 7 5.53 19.55 5.98
CA VAL A 7 5.45 20.91 5.43
C VAL A 7 4.04 21.25 4.92
N TYR A 8 3.33 20.28 4.34
CA TYR A 8 2.01 20.51 3.75
C TYR A 8 0.84 20.01 4.60
N GLY A 9 1.07 19.61 5.86
CA GLY A 9 0.03 19.16 6.78
C GLY A 9 -0.78 17.95 6.29
N GLN A 10 -0.13 17.03 5.57
CA GLN A 10 -0.82 15.92 4.91
C GLN A 10 -1.08 14.75 5.87
N ASN A 11 -2.16 14.01 5.61
CA ASN A 11 -2.65 12.93 6.48
C ASN A 11 -1.94 11.57 6.26
N GLY A 12 -0.80 11.54 5.57
CA GLY A 12 -0.07 10.31 5.27
C GLY A 12 0.47 9.64 6.53
N TYR A 13 1.00 10.40 7.49
CA TYR A 13 1.50 9.82 8.74
C TYR A 13 0.40 9.16 9.55
N LEU A 14 -0.76 9.83 9.66
CA LEU A 14 -1.91 9.29 10.35
C LEU A 14 -2.38 7.99 9.68
N SER A 15 -2.45 7.97 8.35
CA SER A 15 -2.77 6.76 7.57
C SER A 15 -1.78 5.62 7.84
N ALA A 16 -0.47 5.91 7.82
CA ALA A 16 0.56 4.91 8.07
C ALA A 16 0.50 4.36 9.51
N ALA A 17 0.28 5.23 10.50
CA ALA A 17 0.16 4.86 11.89
C ALA A 17 -1.11 4.01 12.15
N LEU A 18 -2.25 4.39 11.58
CA LEU A 18 -3.50 3.62 11.70
C LEU A 18 -3.40 2.27 11.00
N PHE A 19 -2.80 2.23 9.81
CA PHE A 19 -2.61 0.98 9.06
C PHE A 19 -1.64 0.05 9.79
N ALA A 20 -0.41 0.50 10.04
CA ALA A 20 0.61 -0.33 10.69
C ALA A 20 0.21 -0.68 12.14
N GLY A 21 -0.33 0.28 12.89
CA GLY A 21 -0.82 0.07 14.26
C GLY A 21 -1.98 -0.93 14.30
N GLY A 22 -2.92 -0.85 13.36
CA GLY A 22 -3.99 -1.83 13.22
C GLY A 22 -3.47 -3.24 12.93
N LEU A 23 -2.47 -3.38 12.06
CA LEU A 23 -1.82 -4.67 11.77
C LEU A 23 -1.03 -5.21 12.97
N LEU A 24 -0.31 -4.35 13.71
CA LEU A 24 0.40 -4.73 14.94
C LEU A 24 -0.54 -5.14 16.08
N MET A 25 -1.77 -4.61 16.09
CA MET A 25 -2.80 -4.99 17.06
C MET A 25 -3.50 -6.30 16.69
N LEU A 26 -3.40 -6.77 15.44
CA LEU A 26 -4.12 -7.95 14.97
C LEU A 26 -3.88 -9.22 15.85
N PRO A 27 -2.64 -9.57 16.23
CA PRO A 27 -2.39 -10.72 17.11
C PRO A 27 -2.72 -10.44 18.59
N ARG A 28 -2.82 -9.18 19.01
CA ARG A 28 -3.03 -8.79 20.43
C ARG A 28 -4.51 -8.59 20.76
N ASN A 29 -5.23 -7.88 19.90
CA ASN A 29 -6.64 -7.59 20.06
C ASN A 29 -7.28 -7.35 18.68
N SER A 30 -7.89 -8.39 18.14
CA SER A 30 -8.55 -8.35 16.84
C SER A 30 -9.65 -7.29 16.74
N ALA A 31 -10.30 -6.92 17.86
CA ALA A 31 -11.35 -5.90 17.85
C ALA A 31 -10.77 -4.51 17.60
N ILE A 32 -9.75 -4.13 18.39
CA ILE A 32 -9.05 -2.86 18.21
C ILE A 32 -8.39 -2.80 16.84
N ALA A 33 -7.80 -3.91 16.38
CA ALA A 33 -7.23 -4.01 15.04
C ALA A 33 -8.26 -3.68 13.95
N GLY A 34 -9.44 -4.32 13.98
CA GLY A 34 -10.51 -4.05 13.02
C GLY A 34 -10.98 -2.59 13.05
N LEU A 35 -11.17 -2.02 14.25
CA LEU A 35 -11.58 -0.63 14.43
C LEU A 35 -10.53 0.39 13.98
N LEU A 36 -9.24 0.11 14.18
CA LEU A 36 -8.16 0.96 13.68
C LEU A 36 -8.07 0.87 12.16
N LEU A 37 -8.11 -0.34 11.59
CA LEU A 37 -7.96 -0.54 10.16
C LEU A 37 -9.12 0.02 9.34
N VAL A 38 -10.34 0.07 9.89
CA VAL A 38 -11.50 0.63 9.17
C VAL A 38 -11.44 2.15 9.08
N THR A 39 -10.72 2.83 9.98
CA THR A 39 -10.54 4.28 9.86
C THR A 39 -9.94 4.65 8.50
N LEU A 40 -9.14 3.78 7.87
CA LEU A 40 -8.61 3.99 6.52
C LEU A 40 -9.70 4.16 5.45
N ALA A 41 -10.98 3.85 5.73
CA ALA A 41 -12.09 4.01 4.79
C ALA A 41 -12.29 5.47 4.31
N TYR A 42 -11.77 6.48 5.03
CA TYR A 42 -11.73 7.86 4.51
C TYR A 42 -10.83 8.00 3.26
N LYS A 43 -9.92 7.03 3.03
CA LYS A 43 -9.19 6.79 1.78
C LYS A 43 -9.52 5.38 1.28
N PRO A 44 -10.66 5.20 0.59
CA PRO A 44 -11.18 3.88 0.20
C PRO A 44 -10.15 2.99 -0.48
N GLN A 45 -9.27 3.58 -1.29
CA GLN A 45 -8.20 2.89 -1.99
C GLN A 45 -7.16 2.21 -1.07
N LEU A 46 -6.89 2.77 0.12
CA LEU A 46 -5.98 2.16 1.10
C LEU A 46 -6.68 1.08 1.92
N ALA A 47 -7.99 1.23 2.16
CA ALA A 47 -8.78 0.29 2.92
C ALA A 47 -9.18 -0.96 2.12
N PHE A 48 -9.16 -0.89 0.77
CA PHE A 48 -9.71 -1.92 -0.11
C PHE A 48 -9.13 -3.33 0.11
N LEU A 49 -7.82 -3.46 0.29
CA LEU A 49 -7.18 -4.78 0.47
C LEU A 49 -7.31 -5.32 1.89
N VAL A 50 -7.66 -4.49 2.87
CA VAL A 50 -7.78 -4.88 4.28
C VAL A 50 -8.79 -6.01 4.50
N PRO A 51 -10.08 -5.89 4.10
CA PRO A 51 -11.05 -6.96 4.34
C PRO A 51 -10.67 -8.25 3.59
N LEU A 52 -10.05 -8.14 2.41
CA LEU A 52 -9.54 -9.29 1.66
C LEU A 52 -8.44 -10.02 2.41
N ALA A 53 -7.48 -9.28 2.98
CA ALA A 53 -6.42 -9.82 3.82
C ALA A 53 -6.98 -10.50 5.07
N LEU A 54 -7.85 -9.81 5.81
CA LEU A 54 -8.47 -10.35 7.03
C LEU A 54 -9.26 -11.64 6.75
N LEU A 55 -10.02 -11.67 5.65
CA LEU A 55 -10.75 -12.85 5.20
C LEU A 55 -9.79 -13.99 4.81
N ALA A 56 -8.76 -13.69 3.99
CA ALA A 56 -7.76 -14.66 3.53
C ALA A 56 -6.95 -15.27 4.68
N GLY A 57 -6.60 -14.46 5.68
CA GLY A 57 -5.92 -14.90 6.90
C GLY A 57 -6.84 -15.46 7.98
N GLN A 58 -8.14 -15.63 7.70
CA GLN A 58 -9.15 -16.19 8.63
C GLN A 58 -9.29 -15.38 9.94
N ASN A 59 -9.00 -14.08 9.91
CA ASN A 59 -9.14 -13.15 11.03
C ASN A 59 -10.59 -12.65 11.16
N PHE A 60 -11.55 -13.58 11.26
CA PHE A 60 -12.99 -13.28 11.20
C PHE A 60 -13.45 -12.28 12.26
N LYS A 61 -12.88 -12.33 13.47
CA LYS A 61 -13.18 -11.37 14.52
C LYS A 61 -12.77 -9.95 14.12
N ALA A 62 -11.55 -9.76 13.60
CA ALA A 62 -11.11 -8.45 13.11
C ALA A 62 -11.96 -7.97 11.93
N LEU A 63 -12.31 -8.87 11.01
CA LEU A 63 -13.18 -8.56 9.88
C LEU A 63 -14.57 -8.10 10.35
N ALA A 64 -15.16 -8.75 11.36
CA ALA A 64 -16.45 -8.36 11.91
C ALA A 64 -16.40 -6.95 12.52
N TRP A 65 -15.37 -6.64 13.30
CA TRP A 65 -15.18 -5.29 13.86
C TRP A 65 -14.88 -4.23 12.80
N TRP A 66 -14.16 -4.61 11.75
CA TRP A 66 -13.93 -3.75 10.60
C TRP A 66 -15.26 -3.42 9.88
N LEU A 67 -16.07 -4.43 9.58
CA LEU A 67 -17.39 -4.24 8.94
C LEU A 67 -18.35 -3.44 9.83
N ALA A 68 -18.39 -3.74 11.12
CA ALA A 68 -19.23 -3.02 12.08
C ALA A 68 -18.81 -1.54 12.19
N GLY A 69 -17.51 -1.27 12.26
CA GLY A 69 -17.00 0.10 12.27
C GLY A 69 -17.26 0.83 10.94
N LEU A 70 -17.21 0.14 9.80
CA LEU A 70 -17.52 0.73 8.49
C LEU A 70 -18.98 1.14 8.43
N ALA A 71 -19.89 0.22 8.81
CA ALA A 71 -21.31 0.52 8.91
C ALA A 71 -21.56 1.68 9.89
N GLY A 72 -20.88 1.70 11.03
CA GLY A 72 -20.93 2.79 11.99
C GLY A 72 -20.52 4.14 11.37
N TRP A 73 -19.39 4.20 10.66
CA TRP A 73 -18.95 5.44 9.98
C TRP A 73 -19.91 5.89 8.90
N ILE A 74 -20.44 4.96 8.09
CA ILE A 74 -21.42 5.26 7.06
C ILE A 74 -22.68 5.85 7.69
N LEU A 75 -23.24 5.19 8.71
CA LEU A 75 -24.44 5.65 9.41
C LEU A 75 -24.22 7.01 10.07
N LEU A 76 -23.12 7.19 10.80
CA LEU A 76 -22.78 8.47 11.42
C LEU A 76 -22.64 9.59 10.38
N SER A 77 -21.98 9.32 9.25
CA SER A 77 -21.84 10.31 8.17
C SER A 77 -23.19 10.69 7.56
N LEU A 78 -24.09 9.71 7.36
CA LEU A 78 -25.45 9.96 6.85
C LEU A 78 -26.29 10.75 7.85
N MET A 79 -26.18 10.45 9.15
CA MET A 79 -26.93 11.15 10.21
C MET A 79 -26.47 12.59 10.39
N ILE A 80 -25.16 12.85 10.28
CA ILE A 80 -24.56 14.17 10.54
C ILE A 80 -24.58 15.05 9.28
N LEU A 81 -24.24 14.49 8.12
CA LEU A 81 -24.05 15.23 6.86
C LEU A 81 -25.23 15.10 5.90
N GLY A 82 -26.04 14.05 6.05
CA GLY A 82 -27.17 13.77 5.16
C GLY A 82 -26.78 13.08 3.85
N TRP A 83 -27.80 12.65 3.12
CA TRP A 83 -27.64 11.97 1.82
C TRP A 83 -27.05 12.89 0.73
N ALA A 84 -27.34 14.18 0.77
CA ALA A 84 -26.83 15.15 -0.21
C ALA A 84 -25.28 15.17 -0.24
N SER A 85 -24.62 15.02 0.91
CA SER A 85 -23.16 14.92 0.97
C SER A 85 -22.62 13.65 0.30
N TRP A 86 -23.36 12.54 0.34
CA TRP A 86 -23.00 11.31 -0.37
C TRP A 86 -23.15 11.45 -1.88
N GLN A 87 -24.22 12.12 -2.35
CA GLN A 87 -24.38 12.45 -3.77
C GLN A 87 -23.21 13.31 -4.26
N GLY A 88 -22.90 14.40 -3.54
CA GLY A 88 -21.75 15.25 -3.85
C GLY A 88 -20.41 14.51 -3.78
N PHE A 89 -20.26 13.53 -2.88
CA PHE A 89 -19.07 12.68 -2.82
C PHE A 89 -18.91 11.82 -4.08
N PHE A 90 -19.98 11.15 -4.54
CA PHE A 90 -19.93 10.35 -5.77
C PHE A 90 -19.68 11.20 -7.02
N GLU A 91 -20.32 12.37 -7.11
CA GLU A 91 -20.04 13.36 -8.15
C GLU A 91 -18.58 13.81 -8.09
N GLY A 92 -18.06 14.11 -6.90
CA GLY A 92 -16.67 14.50 -6.69
C GLY A 92 -15.67 13.43 -7.15
N ILE A 93 -15.93 12.15 -6.88
CA ILE A 93 -15.13 11.04 -7.41
C ILE A 93 -15.15 11.05 -8.94
N TYR A 94 -16.34 11.14 -9.54
CA TYR A 94 -16.49 11.15 -11.00
C TYR A 94 -15.72 12.32 -11.64
N TYR A 95 -15.86 13.53 -11.10
CA TYR A 95 -15.11 14.71 -11.56
C TYR A 95 -13.61 14.55 -11.38
N ALA A 96 -13.14 14.02 -10.25
CA ALA A 96 -11.71 13.79 -10.00
C ALA A 96 -11.12 12.78 -10.99
N THR A 97 -11.82 11.68 -11.26
CA THR A 97 -11.40 10.69 -12.28
C THR A 97 -11.31 11.33 -13.66
N ASN A 98 -12.34 12.08 -14.08
CA ASN A 98 -12.32 12.73 -15.39
C ASN A 98 -11.25 13.82 -15.50
N ALA A 99 -10.98 14.57 -14.43
CA ALA A 99 -9.92 15.58 -14.41
C ALA A 99 -8.53 14.96 -14.57
N ILE A 100 -8.30 13.76 -14.04
CA ILE A 100 -7.07 12.99 -14.25
C ILE A 100 -6.95 12.57 -15.70
N GLU A 101 -8.02 12.03 -16.28
CA GLU A 101 -8.03 11.57 -17.67
C GLU A 101 -7.90 12.71 -18.69
N ALA A 102 -8.45 13.88 -18.37
CA ALA A 102 -8.33 15.08 -19.19
C ALA A 102 -6.97 15.78 -19.10
N GLY A 103 -6.03 15.24 -18.30
CA GLY A 103 -4.69 15.85 -18.08
C GLY A 103 -4.72 17.13 -17.23
N ALA A 104 -5.87 17.50 -16.68
CA ALA A 104 -6.03 18.66 -15.80
C ALA A 104 -5.52 18.40 -14.36
N ALA A 105 -5.29 17.14 -14.00
CA ALA A 105 -4.69 16.77 -12.73
C ALA A 105 -3.17 17.01 -12.70
N LYS A 106 -2.62 17.18 -11.50
CA LYS A 106 -1.17 17.25 -11.27
C LYS A 106 -0.53 15.86 -11.43
N LEU A 107 -0.61 15.29 -12.63
CA LEU A 107 -0.14 13.93 -12.96
C LEU A 107 1.29 13.65 -12.49
N PRO A 108 2.28 14.57 -12.61
CA PRO A 108 3.63 14.33 -12.08
C PRO A 108 3.68 14.07 -10.57
N GLN A 109 2.67 14.55 -9.82
CA GLN A 109 2.53 14.41 -8.37
C GLN A 109 1.82 13.13 -7.92
N MET A 110 1.21 12.42 -8.85
CA MET A 110 0.62 11.13 -8.60
C MET A 110 1.68 10.04 -8.71
N SER A 111 1.64 9.09 -7.79
CA SER A 111 2.56 7.97 -7.70
C SER A 111 1.86 6.67 -8.15
N THR A 112 1.04 6.76 -9.20
CA THR A 112 0.10 5.71 -9.63
C THR A 112 0.52 5.04 -10.94
N VAL A 113 0.02 3.84 -11.23
CA VAL A 113 0.25 3.19 -12.53
C VAL A 113 -0.43 3.98 -13.64
N SER A 114 -1.63 4.50 -13.40
CA SER A 114 -2.35 5.35 -14.35
C SER A 114 -1.57 6.61 -14.73
N SER A 115 -0.96 7.30 -13.75
CA SER A 115 -0.15 8.50 -14.04
C SER A 115 1.10 8.17 -14.82
N ALA A 116 1.74 7.02 -14.57
CA ALA A 116 2.88 6.57 -15.36
C ALA A 116 2.51 6.34 -16.84
N VAL A 117 1.36 5.71 -17.11
CA VAL A 117 0.87 5.50 -18.48
C VAL A 117 0.53 6.81 -19.18
N LEU A 118 -0.19 7.71 -18.50
CA LEU A 118 -0.60 9.00 -19.07
C LEU A 118 0.60 9.91 -19.37
N LEU A 119 1.58 9.98 -18.45
CA LEU A 119 2.79 10.78 -18.65
C LEU A 119 3.67 10.22 -19.78
N ALA A 120 3.66 8.89 -19.98
CA ALA A 120 4.33 8.25 -21.11
C ALA A 120 3.61 8.48 -22.47
N GLY A 121 2.53 9.28 -22.51
CA GLY A 121 1.75 9.55 -23.72
C GLY A 121 0.70 8.48 -24.04
N GLY A 122 0.41 7.56 -23.11
CA GLY A 122 -0.63 6.56 -23.27
C GLY A 122 -2.05 7.14 -23.16
N GLU A 123 -3.01 6.50 -23.82
CA GLU A 123 -4.41 6.95 -23.80
C GLU A 123 -5.11 6.65 -22.46
N PRO A 124 -6.15 7.42 -22.07
CA PRO A 124 -6.86 7.24 -20.80
C PRO A 124 -7.43 5.83 -20.57
N TRP A 125 -7.92 5.17 -21.61
CA TRP A 125 -8.42 3.79 -21.47
C TRP A 125 -7.30 2.81 -21.10
N LEU A 126 -6.09 3.00 -21.64
CA LEU A 126 -4.94 2.15 -21.34
C LEU A 126 -4.49 2.35 -19.89
N ALA A 127 -4.50 3.60 -19.40
CA ALA A 127 -4.21 3.92 -18.01
C ALA A 127 -5.21 3.24 -17.05
N ARG A 128 -6.51 3.26 -17.37
CA ARG A 128 -7.55 2.55 -16.60
C ARG A 128 -7.33 1.04 -16.60
N VAL A 129 -7.05 0.44 -17.76
CA VAL A 129 -6.80 -1.00 -17.88
C VAL A 129 -5.57 -1.40 -17.07
N ALA A 130 -4.46 -0.67 -17.21
CA ALA A 130 -3.22 -0.94 -16.48
C ALA A 130 -3.42 -0.86 -14.96
N GLN A 131 -4.10 0.19 -14.48
CA GLN A 131 -4.42 0.32 -13.05
C GLN A 131 -5.35 -0.80 -12.56
N SER A 132 -6.37 -1.16 -13.34
CA SER A 132 -7.31 -2.24 -12.99
C SER A 132 -6.62 -3.61 -12.93
N VAL A 133 -5.74 -3.90 -13.89
CA VAL A 133 -4.90 -5.10 -13.87
C VAL A 133 -4.03 -5.11 -12.61
N MET A 134 -3.43 -3.97 -12.25
CA MET A 134 -2.62 -3.89 -11.04
C MET A 134 -3.44 -4.10 -9.76
N MET A 135 -4.67 -3.59 -9.70
CA MET A 135 -5.59 -3.84 -8.59
C MET A 135 -5.91 -5.33 -8.44
N LEU A 136 -6.21 -6.02 -9.53
CA LEU A 136 -6.49 -7.46 -9.52
C LEU A 136 -5.26 -8.28 -9.10
N LEU A 137 -4.08 -7.95 -9.63
CA LEU A 137 -2.82 -8.60 -9.26
C LEU A 137 -2.48 -8.37 -7.79
N GLY A 138 -2.60 -7.13 -7.30
CA GLY A 138 -2.38 -6.80 -5.89
C GLY A 138 -3.33 -7.55 -4.96
N ALA A 139 -4.62 -7.64 -5.32
CA ALA A 139 -5.59 -8.44 -4.56
C ALA A 139 -5.23 -9.93 -4.56
N ALA A 140 -4.89 -10.50 -5.72
CA ALA A 140 -4.48 -11.90 -5.82
C ALA A 140 -3.22 -12.20 -5.00
N VAL A 141 -2.23 -11.30 -5.04
CA VAL A 141 -1.00 -11.39 -4.25
C VAL A 141 -1.31 -11.37 -2.75
N VAL A 142 -2.09 -10.39 -2.28
CA VAL A 142 -2.45 -10.29 -0.86
C VAL A 142 -3.20 -11.53 -0.39
N VAL A 143 -4.22 -11.97 -1.14
CA VAL A 143 -4.98 -13.18 -0.81
C VAL A 143 -4.07 -14.42 -0.79
N GLY A 144 -3.19 -14.57 -1.80
CA GLY A 144 -2.29 -15.70 -1.90
C GLY A 144 -1.27 -15.78 -0.76
N VAL A 145 -0.74 -14.63 -0.32
CA VAL A 145 0.22 -14.56 0.79
C VAL A 145 -0.49 -14.72 2.14
N TRP A 146 -1.63 -14.07 2.35
CA TRP A 146 -2.36 -14.14 3.63
C TRP A 146 -3.01 -15.49 3.91
N ARG A 147 -3.31 -16.29 2.87
CA ARG A 147 -3.79 -17.67 3.02
C ARG A 147 -2.72 -18.63 3.56
N ARG A 148 -1.44 -18.31 3.40
CA ARG A 148 -0.31 -19.18 3.80
C ARG A 148 0.00 -18.97 5.27
N ARG A 149 -0.17 -20.01 6.08
CA ARG A 149 0.03 -19.94 7.54
C ARG A 149 1.50 -19.94 7.92
N GLU A 150 2.34 -20.53 7.08
CA GLU A 150 3.79 -20.63 7.25
C GLU A 150 4.54 -19.30 7.07
N ILE A 151 3.93 -18.31 6.40
CA ILE A 151 4.54 -16.99 6.21
C ILE A 151 4.34 -16.16 7.50
N PRO A 152 5.41 -15.55 8.06
CA PRO A 152 5.32 -14.66 9.22
C PRO A 152 4.42 -13.45 8.98
N ASP A 153 3.74 -13.00 10.04
CA ASP A 153 2.81 -11.86 9.97
C ASP A 153 3.50 -10.55 9.52
N ASP A 154 4.76 -10.34 9.90
CA ASP A 154 5.53 -9.15 9.47
C ASP A 154 5.65 -9.06 7.94
N LEU A 155 5.91 -10.19 7.27
CA LEU A 155 5.97 -10.23 5.80
C LEU A 155 4.58 -10.07 5.17
N LYS A 156 3.55 -10.68 5.75
CA LYS A 156 2.15 -10.50 5.31
C LYS A 156 1.72 -9.04 5.40
N ASN A 157 2.07 -8.38 6.49
CA ASN A 157 1.79 -6.97 6.76
C ASN A 157 2.52 -6.05 5.77
N ALA A 158 3.81 -6.31 5.54
CA ALA A 158 4.58 -5.58 4.52
C ALA A 158 3.97 -5.74 3.12
N VAL A 159 3.64 -6.96 2.70
CA VAL A 159 2.99 -7.23 1.40
C VAL A 159 1.67 -6.47 1.29
N LEU A 160 0.82 -6.51 2.31
CA LEU A 160 -0.47 -5.81 2.32
C LEU A 160 -0.28 -4.29 2.17
N MET A 161 0.63 -3.68 2.94
CA MET A 161 0.84 -2.24 2.86
C MET A 161 1.44 -1.81 1.52
N VAL A 162 2.46 -2.50 1.01
CA VAL A 162 3.07 -2.17 -0.30
C VAL A 162 2.07 -2.36 -1.43
N ALA A 163 1.31 -3.46 -1.43
CA ALA A 163 0.27 -3.70 -2.42
C ALA A 163 -0.82 -2.62 -2.36
N SER A 164 -1.26 -2.21 -1.17
CA SER A 164 -2.31 -1.19 -1.00
C SER A 164 -1.91 0.15 -1.61
N ILE A 165 -0.62 0.50 -1.55
CA ILE A 165 -0.09 1.71 -2.20
C ILE A 165 -0.06 1.52 -3.72
N LEU A 166 0.44 0.38 -4.20
CA LEU A 166 0.60 0.12 -5.64
C LEU A 166 -0.73 0.13 -6.40
N ILE A 167 -1.78 -0.39 -5.76
CA ILE A 167 -3.10 -0.50 -6.38
C ILE A 167 -3.94 0.78 -6.26
N ALA A 168 -3.49 1.79 -5.51
CA ALA A 168 -4.25 3.00 -5.25
C ALA A 168 -4.35 3.87 -6.52
N PRO A 169 -5.56 4.07 -7.10
CA PRO A 169 -5.72 4.83 -8.36
C PRO A 169 -5.50 6.33 -8.20
N HIS A 170 -5.45 6.83 -6.96
CA HIS A 170 -5.27 8.23 -6.62
C HIS A 170 -4.17 8.45 -5.58
N ALA A 171 -3.14 7.59 -5.58
CA ALA A 171 -2.01 7.73 -4.65
C ALA A 171 -1.19 8.98 -4.99
N PHE A 172 -1.00 9.85 -4.00
CA PHE A 172 -0.07 10.98 -4.09
C PHE A 172 1.20 10.69 -3.30
N ARG A 173 2.25 11.46 -3.55
CA ARG A 173 3.56 11.28 -2.88
C ARG A 173 3.50 11.30 -1.35
N TYR A 174 2.52 11.98 -0.75
CA TYR A 174 2.38 11.98 0.70
C TYR A 174 1.89 10.63 1.23
N ASP A 175 1.14 9.86 0.42
CA ASP A 175 0.67 8.52 0.77
C ASP A 175 1.80 7.50 0.78
N LEU A 176 2.86 7.73 0.01
CA LEU A 176 3.99 6.81 -0.02
C LEU A 176 4.70 6.69 1.33
N VAL A 177 4.42 7.57 2.31
CA VAL A 177 4.90 7.42 3.70
C VAL A 177 4.45 6.10 4.34
N LEU A 178 3.40 5.46 3.81
CA LEU A 178 3.00 4.10 4.16
C LEU A 178 4.08 3.05 3.84
N LEU A 179 5.01 3.33 2.94
CA LEU A 179 6.16 2.45 2.70
C LEU A 179 7.08 2.35 3.91
N ILE A 180 7.13 3.36 4.78
CA ILE A 180 8.06 3.36 5.93
C ILE A 180 7.84 2.15 6.85
N PRO A 181 6.64 1.92 7.42
CA PRO A 181 6.41 0.72 8.24
C PRO A 181 6.57 -0.58 7.45
N ALA A 182 6.17 -0.61 6.17
CA ALA A 182 6.34 -1.79 5.32
C ALA A 182 7.81 -2.17 5.13
N LEU A 183 8.65 -1.18 4.81
CA LEU A 183 10.09 -1.33 4.69
C LEU A 183 10.74 -1.65 6.04
N ALA A 184 10.20 -1.16 7.16
CA ALA A 184 10.70 -1.53 8.49
C ALA A 184 10.58 -3.04 8.73
N TRP A 185 9.43 -3.65 8.45
CA TRP A 185 9.26 -5.11 8.53
C TRP A 185 10.20 -5.86 7.57
N LEU A 186 10.37 -5.39 6.35
CA LEU A 186 11.27 -6.01 5.38
C LEU A 186 12.75 -5.88 5.78
N CYS A 187 13.14 -4.74 6.35
CA CYS A 187 14.48 -4.52 6.91
C CYS A 187 14.73 -5.43 8.10
N LEU A 188 13.77 -5.60 9.01
CA LEU A 188 13.87 -6.54 10.13
C LEU A 188 14.04 -7.97 9.63
N ALA A 189 13.26 -8.38 8.64
CA ALA A 189 13.44 -9.68 7.99
C ALA A 189 14.85 -9.81 7.39
N GLY A 190 15.37 -8.80 6.70
CA GLY A 190 16.73 -8.80 6.15
C GLY A 190 17.85 -8.81 7.20
N LEU A 191 17.61 -8.21 8.37
CA LEU A 191 18.55 -8.28 9.50
C LEU A 191 18.59 -9.68 10.13
N HIS A 192 17.45 -10.35 10.24
CA HIS A 192 17.36 -11.67 10.85
C HIS A 192 17.82 -12.79 9.90
N THR A 193 17.49 -12.68 8.62
CA THR A 193 17.60 -13.80 7.67
C THR A 193 18.62 -13.55 6.57
N GLY A 194 19.28 -12.40 6.62
CA GLY A 194 20.24 -11.95 5.64
C GLY A 194 19.60 -11.11 4.54
N TRP A 195 20.43 -10.23 3.96
CA TRP A 195 20.01 -9.33 2.88
C TRP A 195 20.12 -10.01 1.53
N LEU A 196 19.10 -9.80 0.70
CA LEU A 196 19.11 -10.22 -0.70
C LEU A 196 20.00 -9.27 -1.53
N PRO A 197 20.55 -9.73 -2.66
CA PRO A 197 21.30 -8.87 -3.56
C PRO A 197 20.48 -7.64 -3.97
N GLY A 198 21.04 -6.43 -3.85
CA GLY A 198 20.39 -5.17 -4.26
C GLY A 198 19.24 -4.67 -3.37
N GLU A 199 18.78 -5.46 -2.40
CA GLU A 199 17.60 -5.13 -1.59
C GLU A 199 17.73 -3.83 -0.79
N LYS A 200 18.86 -3.64 -0.10
CA LYS A 200 19.14 -2.40 0.66
C LYS A 200 19.08 -1.16 -0.22
N ILE A 201 19.60 -1.28 -1.44
CA ILE A 201 19.66 -0.19 -2.41
C ILE A 201 18.24 0.17 -2.85
N ILE A 202 17.42 -0.85 -3.15
CA ILE A 202 16.01 -0.62 -3.53
C ILE A 202 15.21 0.01 -2.39
N TYR A 203 15.42 -0.40 -1.14
CA TYR A 203 14.72 0.21 -0.01
C TYR A 203 15.16 1.66 0.21
N LEU A 204 16.46 1.93 0.04
CA LEU A 204 16.99 3.29 0.08
C LEU A 204 16.41 4.15 -1.05
N ILE A 205 16.32 3.62 -2.27
CA ILE A 205 15.70 4.28 -3.43
C ILE A 205 14.22 4.56 -3.15
N ALA A 206 13.47 3.59 -2.62
CA ALA A 206 12.05 3.75 -2.31
C ALA A 206 11.80 4.87 -1.27
N ILE A 207 12.63 4.96 -0.23
CA ILE A 207 12.56 6.05 0.75
C ILE A 207 12.96 7.38 0.10
N SER A 208 14.04 7.38 -0.68
CA SER A 208 14.61 8.57 -1.31
C SER A 208 13.73 9.15 -2.41
N LEU A 209 12.93 8.32 -3.10
CA LEU A 209 12.02 8.74 -4.17
C LEU A 209 11.13 9.90 -3.71
N SER A 210 10.70 9.87 -2.45
CA SER A 210 10.03 10.95 -1.72
C SER A 210 10.51 12.37 -1.96
N PHE A 211 11.82 12.55 -2.09
CA PHE A 211 12.49 13.84 -2.05
C PHE A 211 12.68 14.41 -3.44
N PHE A 212 12.91 13.55 -4.43
CA PHE A 212 13.31 13.97 -5.78
C PHE A 212 12.22 13.74 -6.85
N THR A 213 11.15 13.02 -6.53
CA THR A 213 10.15 12.56 -7.50
C THR A 213 9.47 13.67 -8.29
N THR A 214 9.28 14.89 -7.77
CA THR A 214 8.67 15.95 -8.60
C THR A 214 9.59 16.47 -9.65
N ALA A 215 10.79 16.90 -9.25
CA ALA A 215 11.77 17.38 -10.20
C ALA A 215 12.13 16.29 -11.23
N VAL A 216 12.27 15.04 -10.77
CA VAL A 216 12.56 13.91 -11.65
C VAL A 216 11.39 13.61 -12.58
N ASN A 217 10.17 13.42 -12.07
CA ASN A 217 9.01 13.05 -12.90
C ASN A 217 8.64 14.15 -13.91
N GLU A 218 8.83 15.42 -13.56
CA GLU A 218 8.65 16.55 -14.49
C GLU A 218 9.74 16.57 -15.57
N LEU A 219 10.98 16.23 -15.21
CA LEU A 219 12.10 16.20 -16.15
C LEU A 219 12.04 15.03 -17.13
N ILE A 220 11.64 13.84 -16.66
CA ILE A 220 11.61 12.61 -17.48
C ILE A 220 10.24 12.34 -18.09
N HIS A 221 9.23 13.18 -17.81
CA HIS A 221 7.84 12.99 -18.20
C HIS A 221 7.32 11.56 -17.90
N PHE A 222 7.68 11.02 -16.74
CA PHE A 222 7.33 9.66 -16.34
C PHE A 222 7.34 9.50 -14.82
N THR A 223 6.46 8.65 -14.28
CA THR A 223 6.40 8.35 -12.84
C THR A 223 7.19 7.07 -12.53
N LEU A 224 8.34 7.19 -11.86
CA LEU A 224 9.14 6.02 -11.44
C LEU A 224 8.58 5.30 -10.20
N ASP A 225 7.72 5.98 -9.44
CA ASP A 225 7.13 5.48 -8.20
C ASP A 225 6.52 4.07 -8.29
N PRO A 226 5.57 3.77 -9.21
CA PRO A 226 4.94 2.46 -9.28
C PRO A 226 5.93 1.34 -9.60
N ILE A 227 6.99 1.63 -10.38
CA ILE A 227 8.03 0.64 -10.70
C ILE A 227 8.81 0.27 -9.43
N VAL A 228 9.26 1.28 -8.67
CA VAL A 228 10.02 1.03 -7.44
C VAL A 228 9.16 0.30 -6.41
N ILE A 229 7.89 0.67 -6.27
CA ILE A 229 6.95 0.00 -5.36
C ILE A 229 6.71 -1.46 -5.80
N ALA A 230 6.58 -1.71 -7.11
CA ALA A 230 6.45 -3.07 -7.64
C ALA A 230 7.72 -3.92 -7.40
N ILE A 231 8.92 -3.33 -7.50
CA ILE A 231 10.17 -4.01 -7.16
C ILE A 231 10.22 -4.34 -5.66
N VAL A 232 9.86 -3.39 -4.78
CA VAL A 232 9.77 -3.65 -3.33
C VAL A 232 8.80 -4.80 -3.04
N LEU A 233 7.63 -4.80 -3.70
CA LEU A 233 6.67 -5.90 -3.59
C LEU A 233 7.29 -7.22 -4.08
N GLY A 234 8.06 -7.19 -5.17
CA GLY A 234 8.81 -8.34 -5.67
C GLY A 234 9.78 -8.93 -4.64
N TYR A 235 10.56 -8.09 -3.96
CA TYR A 235 11.44 -8.54 -2.86
C TYR A 235 10.64 -9.12 -1.70
N ALA A 236 9.54 -8.48 -1.30
CA ALA A 236 8.67 -8.99 -0.24
C ALA A 236 8.10 -10.38 -0.59
N LEU A 237 7.67 -10.59 -1.84
CA LEU A 237 7.18 -11.89 -2.32
C LEU A 237 8.29 -12.93 -2.43
N TYR A 238 9.49 -12.53 -2.83
CA TYR A 238 10.62 -13.44 -2.85
C TYR A 238 10.98 -13.92 -1.44
N ARG A 239 10.99 -13.03 -0.44
CA ARG A 239 11.14 -13.40 0.97
C ARG A 239 10.04 -14.35 1.45
N CYS A 240 8.79 -14.08 1.10
CA CYS A 240 7.66 -14.97 1.39
C CYS A 240 7.88 -16.39 0.82
N ARG A 241 8.43 -16.48 -0.40
CA ARG A 241 8.75 -17.78 -1.04
C ARG A 241 9.90 -18.50 -0.34
N LEU A 242 10.96 -17.79 0.06
CA LEU A 242 12.08 -18.38 0.80
C LEU A 242 11.62 -18.95 2.16
N TRP A 243 10.76 -18.21 2.86
CA TRP A 243 10.11 -18.67 4.10
C TRP A 243 9.28 -19.93 3.87
N ALA A 244 8.38 -19.91 2.88
CA ALA A 244 7.52 -21.06 2.58
C ALA A 244 8.31 -22.29 2.10
N GLY A 245 9.46 -22.09 1.47
CA GLY A 245 10.35 -23.17 1.00
C GLY A 245 11.28 -23.74 2.07
N GLY A 246 11.27 -23.23 3.31
CA GLY A 246 12.17 -23.67 4.39
C GLY A 246 13.66 -23.40 4.14
N GLN A 247 14.00 -22.63 3.08
CA GLN A 247 15.38 -22.39 2.64
C GLN A 247 16.13 -21.37 3.51
N GLU A 248 15.48 -20.79 4.51
CA GLU A 248 16.05 -19.76 5.36
C GLU A 248 17.09 -20.31 6.35
N ALA A 249 16.92 -21.55 6.82
CA ALA A 249 17.91 -22.24 7.65
C ALA A 249 19.23 -22.50 6.88
N GLN A 250 19.17 -22.67 5.55
CA GLN A 250 20.35 -22.92 4.71
C GLN A 250 21.17 -21.64 4.45
N TYR A 251 20.52 -20.48 4.32
CA TYR A 251 21.22 -19.21 4.07
C TYR A 251 21.95 -18.67 5.31
N SER A 252 21.41 -18.89 6.52
CA SER A 252 22.09 -18.54 7.77
C SER A 252 23.33 -19.40 8.02
N SER A 253 23.30 -20.70 7.70
CA SER A 253 24.47 -21.59 7.87
C SER A 253 25.53 -21.43 6.78
N ALA A 254 25.16 -21.17 5.52
CA ALA A 254 26.12 -21.02 4.43
C ALA A 254 27.07 -19.81 4.61
N ARG A 255 26.67 -18.80 5.39
CA ARG A 255 27.50 -17.62 5.66
C ARG A 255 28.48 -17.78 6.81
N ASN A 256 28.23 -18.73 7.72
CA ASN A 256 29.17 -19.07 8.80
C ASN A 256 30.35 -19.93 8.31
N ILE A 257 30.33 -20.41 7.07
CA ILE A 257 31.43 -21.16 6.45
C ILE A 257 32.39 -20.21 5.69
N VAL A 258 32.00 -18.95 5.48
CA VAL A 258 32.77 -17.93 4.74
C VAL A 258 33.23 -16.78 5.66
N ARG A 259 33.34 -17.05 6.96
CA ARG A 259 33.95 -16.14 7.94
C ARG A 259 35.15 -16.81 8.59
#